data_AF-A0A8I1AWM6-F1
#
_entry.id   AF-A0A8I1AWM6-F1
#
_cell.length_a   1.000
_cell.length_b   1.000
_cell.length_c   1.000
_cell.angle_alpha   90.00
_cell.angle_beta   90.00
_cell.angle_gamma   90.00
#
_symmetry.space_group_name_H-M   'P 1'
#
loop_
_entity.id
_entity.type
_entity.pdbx_description
1 polymer ?
#
loop_
_entity_poly.entity_id
_entity_poly.type
_entity_poly.pdbx_seq_one_letter_code
_entity_poly.pdbx_strand_id
1 'polypeptide(L)'
;EPGDIPTPLMGEYYRQRASSGLIISEATQISAQAKGYAGAPGLHSPEQIAAWKKITAGVHAENGRIAVQLWHTGRISHSSIQPGGAAPVAPSAISAGTRTSLRDENGHAIRVDTSMPRALETAEIPGIVDDFRQAVGNARDAGFDLVELHSAHGYLLHQFL
;
A
#
# COMPACT_ATOMS: atom_id res chain seq x y z
N GLU A 1 4.52 1.28 -13.11
CA GLU A 1 4.63 2.74 -13.31
C GLU A 1 5.59 3.29 -12.28
N PRO A 2 6.48 4.22 -12.63
CA PRO A 2 7.36 4.84 -11.63
C PRO A 2 6.53 5.64 -10.63
N GLY A 3 6.83 5.49 -9.33
CA GLY A 3 6.34 6.36 -8.27
C GLY A 3 5.06 5.92 -7.53
N ASP A 4 4.32 4.93 -8.03
CA ASP A 4 3.11 4.38 -7.36
C ASP A 4 2.15 5.48 -6.89
N ILE A 5 1.91 6.45 -7.78
CA ILE A 5 1.21 7.70 -7.51
C ILE A 5 -0.29 7.53 -7.85
N PRO A 6 -1.21 7.89 -6.95
CA PRO A 6 -2.63 7.97 -7.28
C PRO A 6 -2.92 8.89 -8.47
N THR A 7 -3.95 8.56 -9.24
CA THR A 7 -4.27 9.26 -10.49
C THR A 7 -5.55 10.11 -10.40
N PRO A 8 -5.74 11.09 -11.29
CA PRO A 8 -7.02 11.80 -11.40
C PRO A 8 -8.21 10.86 -11.63
N LEU A 9 -8.01 9.75 -12.37
CA LEU A 9 -9.04 8.74 -12.61
C LEU A 9 -9.48 8.06 -11.30
N MET A 10 -8.53 7.76 -10.41
CA MET A 10 -8.84 7.26 -9.06
C MET A 10 -9.62 8.32 -8.25
N GLY A 11 -9.25 9.60 -8.39
CA GLY A 11 -9.99 10.70 -7.76
C GLY A 11 -11.45 10.79 -8.20
N GLU A 12 -11.70 10.68 -9.51
CA GLU A 12 -13.06 10.59 -10.05
C GLU A 12 -13.80 9.37 -9.50
N TYR A 13 -13.15 8.20 -9.49
CA TYR A 13 -13.71 6.95 -8.97
C TYR A 13 -14.17 7.07 -7.51
N TYR A 14 -13.35 7.66 -6.62
CA TYR A 14 -13.71 7.86 -5.21
C TYR A 14 -14.79 8.94 -5.05
N ARG A 15 -14.70 10.05 -5.79
CA ARG A 15 -15.71 11.12 -5.75
C ARG A 15 -17.11 10.62 -6.11
N GLN A 16 -17.23 9.78 -7.14
CA GLN A 16 -18.50 9.14 -7.53
C GLN A 16 -19.14 8.31 -6.40
N ARG A 17 -18.37 7.91 -5.38
CA ARG A 17 -18.81 7.04 -4.27
C ARG A 17 -18.91 7.78 -2.93
N ALA A 18 -18.75 9.10 -2.92
CA ALA A 18 -18.70 9.93 -1.73
C ALA A 18 -19.98 9.95 -0.88
N SER A 19 -21.11 9.47 -1.41
CA SER A 19 -22.36 9.29 -0.66
C SER A 19 -22.34 8.12 0.33
N SER A 20 -21.28 7.29 0.31
CA SER A 20 -21.08 6.22 1.30
C SER A 20 -20.89 6.81 2.70
N GLY A 21 -21.37 6.10 3.74
CA GLY A 21 -21.18 6.55 5.14
C GLY A 21 -19.69 6.73 5.51
N LEU A 22 -18.85 5.84 5.01
CA LEU A 22 -17.39 5.92 5.03
C LEU A 22 -16.84 5.18 3.82
N ILE A 23 -15.95 5.80 3.06
CA ILE A 23 -15.11 5.11 2.07
C ILE A 23 -13.88 4.58 2.79
N ILE A 24 -13.45 3.36 2.47
CA ILE A 24 -12.13 2.84 2.81
C ILE A 24 -11.38 2.67 1.48
N SER A 25 -10.20 3.28 1.36
CA SER A 25 -9.42 3.22 0.13
C SER A 25 -8.96 1.79 -0.19
N GLU A 26 -8.49 1.60 -1.43
CA GLU A 26 -7.59 0.48 -1.71
C GLU A 26 -6.35 0.48 -0.80
N ALA A 27 -5.78 -0.69 -0.60
CA ALA A 27 -4.62 -0.86 0.27
C ALA A 27 -3.40 -0.09 -0.25
N THR A 28 -2.81 0.73 0.62
CA THR A 28 -1.84 1.78 0.28
C THR A 28 -0.52 1.57 1.03
N GLN A 29 0.61 1.58 0.32
CA GLN A 29 1.92 1.25 0.91
C GLN A 29 2.40 2.28 1.94
N ILE A 30 2.89 1.79 3.08
CA ILE A 30 3.55 2.62 4.10
C ILE A 30 4.99 2.99 3.74
N SER A 31 5.64 2.21 2.87
CA SER A 31 7.01 2.40 2.41
C SER A 31 7.25 1.69 1.08
N ALA A 32 8.37 1.94 0.41
CA ALA A 32 8.68 1.22 -0.83
C ALA A 32 8.82 -0.30 -0.62
N GLN A 33 9.31 -0.75 0.55
CA GLN A 33 9.42 -2.17 0.90
C GLN A 33 8.04 -2.84 1.04
N ALA A 34 7.03 -2.08 1.46
CA ALA A 34 5.66 -2.58 1.65
C ALA A 34 4.97 -3.05 0.36
N LYS A 35 5.51 -2.71 -0.82
CA LYS A 35 4.90 -2.98 -2.12
C LYS A 35 4.86 -4.47 -2.46
N GLY A 36 3.66 -4.98 -2.74
CA GLY A 36 3.45 -6.35 -3.19
C GLY A 36 2.92 -6.47 -4.61
N TYR A 37 2.33 -5.41 -5.16
CA TYR A 37 1.59 -5.43 -6.43
C TYR A 37 1.99 -4.24 -7.29
N ALA A 38 2.17 -4.44 -8.58
CA ALA A 38 2.45 -3.35 -9.52
C ALA A 38 1.17 -2.53 -9.78
N GLY A 39 1.23 -1.22 -9.52
CA GLY A 39 0.12 -0.29 -9.72
C GLY A 39 -0.74 -0.03 -8.48
N ALA A 40 -0.46 -0.69 -7.35
CA ALA A 40 -1.05 -0.29 -6.07
C ALA A 40 -0.36 0.99 -5.55
N PRO A 41 -1.08 1.96 -4.98
CA PRO A 41 -0.54 3.26 -4.60
C PRO A 41 0.23 3.24 -3.27
N GLY A 42 1.14 4.21 -3.08
CA GLY A 42 1.85 4.44 -1.83
C GLY A 42 1.40 5.70 -1.08
N LEU A 43 1.93 5.88 0.14
CA LEU A 43 1.77 7.07 0.97
C LEU A 43 3.04 7.38 1.78
N HIS A 44 4.18 7.35 1.09
CA HIS A 44 5.51 7.57 1.67
C HIS A 44 6.35 8.60 0.90
N SER A 45 5.94 9.00 -0.31
CA SER A 45 6.61 10.05 -1.09
C SER A 45 5.81 11.36 -1.10
N PRO A 46 6.49 12.52 -1.30
CA PRO A 46 5.82 13.81 -1.45
C PRO A 46 4.78 13.84 -2.59
N GLU A 47 5.08 13.18 -3.71
CA GLU A 47 4.21 13.13 -4.89
C GLU A 47 2.94 12.31 -4.61
N GLN A 48 3.09 11.19 -3.89
CA GLN A 48 1.96 10.37 -3.45
C GLN A 48 1.04 11.15 -2.50
N ILE A 49 1.61 11.86 -1.52
CA ILE A 49 0.84 12.72 -0.60
C ILE A 49 0.10 13.80 -1.40
N ALA A 50 0.78 14.49 -2.32
CA ALA A 50 0.16 15.55 -3.13
C ALA A 50 -0.96 15.03 -4.03
N ALA A 51 -0.87 13.80 -4.53
CA ALA A 51 -1.92 13.16 -5.31
C ALA A 51 -3.11 12.77 -4.41
N TRP A 52 -2.87 12.13 -3.27
CA TRP A 52 -3.93 11.78 -2.32
C TRP A 52 -4.69 13.00 -1.80
N LYS A 53 -4.00 14.14 -1.54
CA LYS A 53 -4.64 15.41 -1.17
C LYS A 53 -5.75 15.85 -2.14
N LYS A 54 -5.57 15.59 -3.44
CA LYS A 54 -6.58 15.94 -4.46
C LYS A 54 -7.77 15.00 -4.39
N ILE A 55 -7.54 13.73 -4.10
CA ILE A 55 -8.58 12.70 -3.99
C ILE A 55 -9.44 12.94 -2.76
N THR A 56 -8.82 13.12 -1.59
CA THR A 56 -9.53 13.41 -0.32
C THR A 56 -10.33 14.70 -0.43
N ALA A 57 -9.75 15.77 -0.99
CA ALA A 57 -10.46 17.02 -1.27
C ALA A 57 -11.67 16.82 -2.20
N GLY A 58 -11.54 15.98 -3.23
CA GLY A 58 -12.63 15.63 -4.13
C GLY A 58 -13.78 14.89 -3.45
N VAL A 59 -13.48 13.98 -2.52
CA VAL A 59 -14.49 13.30 -1.69
C VAL A 59 -15.15 14.26 -0.72
N HIS A 60 -14.37 15.11 -0.05
CA HIS A 60 -14.88 16.10 0.91
C HIS A 60 -15.75 17.18 0.25
N ALA A 61 -15.47 17.55 -0.99
CA ALA A 61 -16.30 18.48 -1.77
C ALA A 61 -17.73 17.94 -2.00
N GLU A 62 -17.92 16.63 -1.95
CA GLU A 62 -19.23 15.96 -2.01
C GLU A 62 -19.80 15.63 -0.61
N ASN A 63 -19.23 16.21 0.45
CA ASN A 63 -19.53 15.93 1.87
C ASN A 63 -19.30 14.47 2.30
N GLY A 64 -18.46 13.73 1.56
CA GLY A 64 -18.08 12.36 1.89
C GLY A 64 -17.01 12.27 2.97
N ARG A 65 -16.69 11.04 3.40
CA ARG A 65 -15.62 10.72 4.36
C ARG A 65 -14.80 9.56 3.82
N ILE A 66 -13.49 9.58 4.01
CA ILE A 66 -12.58 8.57 3.49
C ILE A 66 -11.47 8.21 4.49
N ALA A 67 -11.31 6.91 4.73
CA ALA A 67 -10.19 6.30 5.42
C ALA A 67 -9.17 5.77 4.41
N VAL A 68 -7.89 5.83 4.76
CA VAL A 68 -6.84 5.10 4.02
C VAL A 68 -6.56 3.76 4.69
N GLN A 69 -6.55 2.68 3.91
CA GLN A 69 -6.11 1.37 4.38
C GLN A 69 -4.59 1.26 4.20
N LEU A 70 -3.82 1.24 5.29
CA LEU A 70 -2.36 1.14 5.27
C LEU A 70 -1.90 -0.30 5.44
N TRP A 71 -0.97 -0.73 4.57
CA TRP A 71 -0.45 -2.09 4.59
C TRP A 71 1.07 -2.17 4.45
N HIS A 72 1.59 -3.33 4.83
CA HIS A 72 2.85 -3.87 4.36
C HIS A 72 2.59 -5.29 3.87
N THR A 73 2.86 -5.58 2.59
CA THR A 73 2.45 -6.87 1.99
C THR A 73 3.27 -8.07 2.48
N GLY A 74 4.51 -7.83 2.93
CA GLY A 74 5.38 -8.86 3.46
C GLY A 74 5.72 -9.91 2.39
N ARG A 75 5.57 -11.21 2.70
CA ARG A 75 5.86 -12.28 1.72
C ARG A 75 4.94 -12.34 0.50
N ILE A 76 3.81 -11.63 0.47
CA ILE A 76 2.95 -11.55 -0.71
C ILE A 76 3.46 -10.44 -1.64
N SER A 77 4.67 -10.65 -2.17
CA SER A 77 5.39 -9.70 -3.01
C SER A 77 6.33 -10.42 -3.98
N HIS A 78 7.04 -9.66 -4.83
CA HIS A 78 7.99 -10.18 -5.80
C HIS A 78 9.26 -9.32 -5.81
N SER A 79 10.43 -9.95 -5.92
CA SER A 79 11.73 -9.26 -5.83
C SER A 79 11.90 -8.17 -6.90
N SER A 80 11.32 -8.34 -8.08
CA SER A 80 11.41 -7.36 -9.17
C SER A 80 10.78 -5.99 -8.88
N ILE A 81 9.93 -5.90 -7.84
CA ILE A 81 9.30 -4.65 -7.40
C ILE A 81 9.76 -4.21 -6.01
N GLN A 82 10.72 -4.90 -5.43
CA GLN A 82 11.35 -4.54 -4.16
C GLN A 82 12.53 -3.59 -4.39
N PRO A 83 12.83 -2.71 -3.42
CA PRO A 83 14.01 -1.84 -3.48
C PRO A 83 15.28 -2.65 -3.77
N GLY A 84 16.03 -2.26 -4.81
CA GLY A 84 17.27 -2.94 -5.21
C GLY A 84 17.11 -4.37 -5.71
N GLY A 85 15.89 -4.83 -6.02
CA GLY A 85 15.65 -6.21 -6.44
C GLY A 85 15.76 -7.23 -5.30
N ALA A 86 15.70 -6.78 -4.04
CA ALA A 86 15.87 -7.64 -2.87
C ALA A 86 14.70 -8.62 -2.69
N ALA A 87 14.93 -9.67 -1.90
CA ALA A 87 13.83 -10.53 -1.43
C ALA A 87 12.87 -9.71 -0.54
N PRO A 88 11.54 -9.92 -0.64
CA PRO A 88 10.61 -9.31 0.29
C PRO A 88 10.82 -9.83 1.71
N VAL A 89 10.25 -9.14 2.69
CA VAL A 89 10.44 -9.47 4.12
C VAL A 89 9.22 -10.15 4.73
N ALA A 90 9.43 -10.99 5.74
CA ALA A 90 8.37 -11.67 6.49
C ALA A 90 8.86 -12.06 7.90
N PRO A 91 8.02 -12.57 8.79
CA PRO A 91 8.44 -13.06 10.11
C PRO A 91 9.32 -14.32 10.04
N SER A 92 9.18 -15.08 8.96
CA SER A 92 9.93 -16.32 8.72
C SER A 92 10.18 -16.48 7.23
N ALA A 93 11.28 -17.15 6.88
CA ALA A 93 11.67 -17.43 5.50
C ALA A 93 10.83 -18.57 4.88
N ILE A 94 9.52 -18.35 4.79
CA ILE A 94 8.53 -19.33 4.30
C ILE A 94 7.75 -18.70 3.15
N SER A 95 7.83 -19.33 1.97
CA SER A 95 7.09 -18.94 0.77
C SER A 95 5.59 -18.82 1.06
N ALA A 96 4.93 -17.83 0.44
CA ALA A 96 3.49 -17.64 0.59
C ALA A 96 2.66 -18.71 -0.15
N GLY A 97 3.25 -19.46 -1.08
CA GLY A 97 2.54 -20.48 -1.86
C GLY A 97 1.40 -19.91 -2.71
N THR A 98 1.50 -18.65 -3.12
CA THR A 98 0.46 -17.92 -3.87
C THR A 98 1.08 -17.03 -4.94
N ARG A 99 0.25 -16.22 -5.59
CA ARG A 99 0.63 -15.29 -6.65
C ARG A 99 0.39 -13.84 -6.26
N THR A 100 1.23 -12.96 -6.79
CA THR A 100 0.99 -11.52 -6.80
C THR A 100 0.73 -11.02 -8.23
N SER A 101 0.31 -9.77 -8.37
CA SER A 101 0.09 -9.12 -9.67
C SER A 101 1.21 -8.15 -10.00
N LEU A 102 1.86 -8.36 -11.14
CA LEU A 102 2.81 -7.42 -11.76
C LEU A 102 2.18 -6.81 -13.01
N ARG A 103 2.97 -6.05 -13.77
CA ARG A 103 2.58 -5.56 -15.10
C ARG A 103 3.57 -6.06 -16.15
N ASP A 104 3.07 -6.41 -17.33
CA ASP A 104 3.89 -6.73 -18.49
C ASP A 104 4.45 -5.47 -19.17
N GLU A 105 5.19 -5.65 -20.27
CA GLU A 105 5.77 -4.55 -21.07
C GLU A 105 4.74 -3.59 -21.67
N ASN A 106 3.48 -4.04 -21.82
CA ASN A 106 2.36 -3.24 -22.31
C ASN A 106 1.56 -2.59 -21.16
N GLY A 107 1.96 -2.82 -19.91
CA GLY A 107 1.31 -2.29 -18.72
C GLY A 107 0.09 -3.08 -18.26
N HIS A 108 -0.21 -4.25 -18.85
CA HIS A 108 -1.32 -5.10 -18.43
C HIS A 108 -0.97 -5.91 -17.19
N ALA A 109 -1.97 -6.13 -16.32
CA ALA A 109 -1.78 -6.92 -15.12
C ALA A 109 -1.51 -8.39 -15.46
N ILE A 110 -0.44 -8.95 -14.88
CA ILE A 110 -0.06 -10.36 -15.00
C ILE A 110 0.10 -11.00 -13.62
N ARG A 111 -0.19 -12.30 -13.50
CA ARG A 111 -0.05 -13.05 -12.24
C ARG A 111 1.28 -13.79 -12.23
N VAL A 112 2.06 -13.60 -11.17
CA VAL A 112 3.36 -14.26 -10.98
C VAL A 112 3.43 -14.88 -9.59
N ASP A 113 4.18 -15.95 -9.43
CA ASP A 113 4.41 -16.57 -8.13
C ASP A 113 5.18 -15.62 -7.21
N THR A 114 4.87 -15.62 -5.91
CA THR A 114 5.56 -14.78 -4.92
C THR A 114 7.01 -15.22 -4.73
N SER A 115 7.92 -14.27 -4.53
CA SER A 115 9.32 -14.58 -4.21
C SER A 115 9.48 -15.14 -2.79
N MET A 116 10.51 -15.95 -2.57
CA MET A 116 10.86 -16.40 -1.21
C MET A 116 11.23 -15.19 -0.34
N PRO A 117 10.61 -15.00 0.84
CA PRO A 117 10.95 -13.89 1.70
C PRO A 117 12.21 -14.16 2.53
N ARG A 118 12.85 -13.10 3.01
CA ARG A 118 13.80 -13.15 4.12
C ARG A 118 13.07 -12.91 5.45
N ALA A 119 13.47 -13.63 6.49
CA ALA A 119 13.00 -13.33 7.85
C ALA A 119 13.52 -11.95 8.30
N LEU A 120 12.65 -11.11 8.85
CA LEU A 120 13.04 -9.86 9.50
C LEU A 120 13.92 -10.16 10.71
N GLU A 121 15.02 -9.44 10.83
CA GLU A 121 15.82 -9.43 12.06
C GLU A 121 15.08 -8.62 13.13
N THR A 122 15.30 -8.97 14.40
CA THR A 122 14.65 -8.24 15.52
C THR A 122 14.98 -6.74 15.50
N ALA A 123 16.19 -6.37 15.06
CA ALA A 123 16.62 -4.98 14.94
C ALA A 123 15.90 -4.20 13.81
N GLU A 124 15.23 -4.88 12.88
CA GLU A 124 14.49 -4.25 11.78
C GLU A 124 13.05 -3.90 12.17
N ILE A 125 12.48 -4.56 13.19
CA ILE A 125 11.09 -4.37 13.62
C ILE A 125 10.77 -2.92 14.01
N PRO A 126 11.63 -2.18 14.75
CA PRO A 126 11.38 -0.76 15.03
C PRO A 126 11.22 0.08 13.76
N GLY A 127 11.94 -0.26 12.68
CA GLY A 127 11.80 0.42 11.38
C GLY A 127 10.43 0.20 10.75
N ILE A 128 9.88 -1.02 10.82
CA ILE A 128 8.52 -1.31 10.34
C ILE A 128 7.47 -0.51 11.13
N VAL A 129 7.63 -0.40 12.45
CA VAL A 129 6.75 0.42 13.30
C VAL A 129 6.84 1.90 12.91
N ASP A 130 8.05 2.41 12.65
CA ASP A 130 8.26 3.80 12.24
C ASP A 130 7.66 4.09 10.85
N ASP A 131 7.75 3.15 9.90
CA ASP A 131 7.12 3.26 8.59
C ASP A 131 5.59 3.43 8.72
N PHE A 132 4.93 2.63 9.58
CA PHE A 132 3.50 2.80 9.87
C PHE A 132 3.22 4.16 10.51
N ARG A 133 4.01 4.57 11.51
CA ARG A 133 3.87 5.89 12.16
C ARG A 133 3.98 7.02 11.13
N GLN A 134 4.98 6.95 10.25
CA GLN A 134 5.22 7.96 9.23
C GLN A 134 4.06 8.01 8.22
N ALA A 135 3.59 6.86 7.75
CA ALA A 135 2.47 6.77 6.81
C ALA A 135 1.16 7.31 7.41
N VAL A 136 0.92 7.12 8.71
CA VAL A 136 -0.20 7.76 9.42
C VAL A 136 -0.06 9.28 9.46
N GLY A 137 1.15 9.80 9.73
CA GLY A 137 1.44 11.24 9.64
C GLY A 137 1.16 11.79 8.25
N ASN A 138 1.64 11.08 7.22
CA ASN A 138 1.41 11.41 5.81
C ASN A 138 -0.09 11.35 5.43
N ALA A 139 -0.85 10.40 6.00
CA ALA A 139 -2.29 10.28 5.79
C ALA A 139 -3.06 11.47 6.35
N ARG A 140 -2.68 11.93 7.54
CA ARG A 140 -3.22 13.17 8.12
C ARG A 140 -2.93 14.36 7.21
N ASP A 141 -1.68 14.49 6.75
CA ASP A 141 -1.30 15.57 5.84
C ASP A 141 -2.03 15.46 4.49
N ALA A 142 -2.30 14.24 4.02
CA ALA A 142 -3.08 13.98 2.81
C ALA A 142 -4.59 14.23 2.97
N GLY A 143 -5.07 14.57 4.16
CA GLY A 143 -6.46 14.91 4.42
C GLY A 143 -7.40 13.71 4.55
N PHE A 144 -6.90 12.51 4.87
CA PHE A 144 -7.78 11.40 5.23
C PHE A 144 -8.46 11.63 6.58
N ASP A 145 -9.70 11.16 6.72
CA ASP A 145 -10.49 11.30 7.96
C ASP A 145 -10.07 10.25 9.01
N LEU A 146 -9.68 9.06 8.54
CA LEU A 146 -9.35 7.90 9.36
C LEU A 146 -8.22 7.08 8.71
N VAL A 147 -7.65 6.18 9.49
CA VAL A 147 -6.71 5.16 9.02
C VAL A 147 -7.23 3.79 9.42
N GLU A 148 -7.21 2.86 8.48
CA GLU A 148 -7.42 1.44 8.71
C GLU A 148 -6.08 0.70 8.60
N LEU A 149 -5.66 -0.01 9.66
CA LEU A 149 -4.47 -0.84 9.62
C LEU A 149 -4.81 -2.20 9.03
N HIS A 150 -4.17 -2.58 7.91
CA HIS A 150 -4.44 -3.86 7.27
C HIS A 150 -3.75 -5.02 8.01
N SER A 151 -4.41 -5.52 9.06
CA SER A 151 -3.97 -6.68 9.86
C SER A 151 -4.72 -7.97 9.51
N ALA A 152 -4.92 -8.22 8.22
CA ALA A 152 -5.76 -9.31 7.72
C ALA A 152 -5.18 -9.90 6.42
N HIS A 153 -5.87 -10.89 5.83
CA HIS A 153 -5.65 -11.45 4.48
C HIS A 153 -4.24 -11.98 4.18
N GLY A 154 -3.39 -12.13 5.19
CA GLY A 154 -2.09 -12.80 5.08
C GLY A 154 -0.96 -11.85 4.71
N TYR A 155 -1.16 -10.54 4.84
CA TYR A 155 -0.11 -9.52 4.74
C TYR A 155 0.70 -9.40 6.03
N LEU A 156 1.73 -8.55 6.08
CA LEU A 156 2.82 -8.61 7.07
C LEU A 156 2.32 -8.74 8.52
N LEU A 157 1.34 -7.92 8.93
CA LEU A 157 0.79 -7.99 10.28
C LEU A 157 0.11 -9.34 10.56
N HIS A 158 -0.70 -9.87 9.64
CA HIS A 158 -1.30 -11.20 9.76
C HIS A 158 -0.25 -12.33 9.62
N GLN A 159 0.90 -12.09 8.99
CA GLN A 159 1.98 -13.08 8.96
C GLN A 159 2.62 -13.25 10.35
N PHE A 160 2.60 -12.22 11.19
CA PHE A 160 3.10 -12.25 12.57
C PHE A 160 2.10 -12.84 13.57
N LEU A 161 0.79 -12.75 13.29
CA LEU A 161 -0.29 -13.29 14.13
C LEU A 161 -0.42 -14.82 13.98
#